data_AF-A0AA43JS97-F1
#
_entry.id   AF-A0AA43JS97-F1
#
_cell.length_a   1.000
_cell.length_b   1.000
_cell.length_c   1.000
_cell.angle_alpha   90.00
_cell.angle_beta   90.00
_cell.angle_gamma   90.00
#
_symmetry.space_group_name_H-M   'P 1'
#
loop_
_entity.id
_entity.type
_entity.pdbx_description
1 polymer ?
#
loop_
_entity_poly.entity_id
_entity_poly.type
_entity_poly.pdbx_seq_one_letter_code
_entity_poly.pdbx_strand_id
1 'polypeptide(L)'
;MTGVGNTERLEKIPVRIRADHEELDREVAGRIAALIRARAEEGRSAVLGLATGSTPVGVYRELIRLHREEGLDFSNVVTFNLDEYFPMDPGSIQSYHRFMHENLFRHLNVPRESIHIPRGDLRREEVEAHCVAYEEAIRAAGGIDFQLLGIGRSGHVGFNEPGSGRESRTRLIALDAITRGDAASDFFGEENVPPEAITMGVATILDAREIVLVATGEHKALVVRRSVEGEVHADVAATYLQGHRNATIYLDPSAAAELTRVRTPWVLGEMEWTEREEVRAVLWLSKKTGKPILHLSADDYREHHLSSLVRRRGMAGELNGRVFNGLIAKVRGKSKLPVGHRIVVFSPHPDDDVISMGGILRKLTENGN
;
A
#
# COMPACT_ATOMS: atom_id res chain seq x y z
N MET A 1 11.35 28.46 -14.92
CA MET A 1 12.55 27.62 -15.10
C MET A 1 13.32 27.58 -13.79
N THR A 2 13.09 26.56 -12.98
CA THR A 2 13.96 26.18 -11.86
C THR A 2 13.92 24.65 -11.85
N GLY A 3 14.90 24.06 -12.52
CA GLY A 3 15.05 22.62 -12.63
C GLY A 3 15.30 22.03 -11.24
N VAL A 4 14.34 21.28 -10.73
CA VAL A 4 14.57 20.32 -9.65
C VAL A 4 15.41 19.22 -10.28
N GLY A 5 16.66 19.12 -9.84
CA GLY A 5 17.61 18.12 -10.28
C GLY A 5 16.98 16.74 -10.27
N ASN A 6 17.24 15.99 -11.35
CA ASN A 6 16.82 14.61 -11.53
C ASN A 6 17.45 13.78 -10.40
N THR A 7 16.75 13.66 -9.27
CA THR A 7 17.14 12.77 -8.18
C THR A 7 17.04 11.36 -8.74
N GLU A 8 18.13 10.61 -8.76
CA GLU A 8 18.12 9.22 -9.21
C GLU A 8 17.09 8.46 -8.36
N ARG A 9 15.94 8.14 -8.96
CA ARG A 9 14.88 7.37 -8.31
C ARG A 9 15.27 5.90 -8.40
N LEU A 10 15.33 5.22 -7.27
CA LEU A 10 15.51 3.76 -7.23
C LEU A 10 14.21 3.03 -7.57
N GLU A 11 13.07 3.73 -7.51
CA GLU A 11 11.79 3.15 -7.86
C GLU A 11 11.75 2.83 -9.36
N LYS A 12 11.59 1.53 -9.66
CA LYS A 12 11.43 0.95 -10.99
C LYS A 12 10.00 1.08 -11.52
N ILE A 13 9.08 1.62 -10.71
CA ILE A 13 7.69 1.94 -11.06
C ILE A 13 7.40 3.39 -10.62
N PRO A 14 6.67 4.19 -11.41
CA PRO A 14 6.16 5.48 -10.94
C PRO A 14 5.42 5.38 -9.61
N VAL A 15 5.86 6.14 -8.60
CA VAL A 15 5.23 6.23 -7.28
C VAL A 15 4.67 7.62 -7.03
N ARG A 16 3.41 7.71 -6.62
CA ARG A 16 2.73 8.94 -6.16
C ARG A 16 2.43 8.81 -4.67
N ILE A 17 2.98 9.73 -3.87
CA ILE A 17 2.62 9.82 -2.44
C ILE A 17 1.60 10.95 -2.27
N ARG A 18 0.51 10.67 -1.57
CA ARG A 18 -0.49 11.66 -1.17
C ARG A 18 -0.60 11.66 0.35
N ALA A 19 -0.63 12.84 0.95
CA ALA A 19 -0.73 12.95 2.40
C ALA A 19 -2.13 12.63 2.91
N ASP A 20 -3.14 12.93 2.09
CA ASP A 20 -4.55 12.73 2.35
C ASP A 20 -5.06 11.50 1.59
N HIS A 21 -5.68 10.56 2.30
CA HIS A 21 -6.31 9.39 1.71
C HIS A 21 -7.43 9.79 0.75
N GLU A 22 -8.21 10.82 1.07
CA GLU A 22 -9.30 11.28 0.20
C GLU A 22 -8.80 11.90 -1.10
N GLU A 23 -7.62 12.55 -1.08
CA GLU A 23 -6.96 13.03 -2.30
C GLU A 23 -6.50 11.87 -3.18
N LEU A 24 -5.91 10.84 -2.58
CA LEU A 24 -5.52 9.62 -3.27
C LEU A 24 -6.72 8.97 -3.95
N ASP A 25 -7.80 8.75 -3.20
CA ASP A 25 -9.01 8.10 -3.69
C ASP A 25 -9.65 8.88 -4.84
N ARG A 26 -9.70 10.22 -4.72
CA ARG A 26 -10.19 11.12 -5.78
C ARG A 26 -9.35 11.08 -7.04
N GLU A 27 -8.03 11.02 -6.91
CA GLU A 27 -7.15 10.95 -8.08
C GLU A 27 -7.32 9.64 -8.85
N VAL A 28 -7.40 8.51 -8.14
CA VAL A 28 -7.63 7.19 -8.74
C VAL A 28 -9.03 7.10 -9.36
N ALA A 29 -10.07 7.51 -8.63
CA ALA A 29 -11.44 7.54 -9.15
C ALA A 29 -11.59 8.49 -10.34
N GLY A 30 -10.93 9.66 -10.31
CA GLY A 30 -10.89 10.62 -11.40
C GLY A 30 -10.24 10.04 -12.66
N ARG A 31 -9.18 9.24 -12.51
CA ARG A 31 -8.54 8.53 -13.63
C ARG A 31 -9.47 7.49 -14.27
N ILE A 32 -10.19 6.72 -13.45
CA ILE A 32 -11.20 5.75 -13.91
C ILE A 32 -12.35 6.48 -14.62
N ALA A 33 -12.86 7.57 -14.03
CA ALA A 33 -13.92 8.38 -14.63
C ALA A 33 -13.51 8.97 -15.98
N ALA A 34 -12.27 9.46 -16.11
CA ALA A 34 -11.72 9.94 -17.37
C ALA A 34 -11.66 8.83 -18.44
N LEU A 35 -11.28 7.61 -18.05
CA LEU A 35 -11.28 6.45 -18.95
C LEU A 35 -12.70 6.12 -19.42
N ILE A 36 -13.67 6.06 -18.49
CA ILE A 36 -15.07 5.76 -18.81
C ILE A 36 -15.61 6.77 -19.83
N ARG A 37 -15.40 8.07 -19.59
CA ARG A 37 -15.83 9.14 -20.50
C ARG A 37 -15.16 9.01 -21.88
N ALA A 38 -13.85 8.81 -21.93
CA ALA A 38 -13.12 8.67 -23.19
C ALA A 38 -13.59 7.44 -24.01
N ARG A 39 -13.84 6.31 -23.35
CA ARG A 39 -14.38 5.10 -24.01
C ARG A 39 -15.79 5.32 -24.51
N ALA A 40 -16.64 5.98 -23.74
CA ALA A 40 -18.00 6.32 -24.15
C ALA A 40 -18.01 7.25 -25.38
N GLU A 41 -17.11 8.25 -25.44
CA GLU A 41 -16.93 9.12 -26.62
C GLU A 41 -16.49 8.34 -27.87
N GLU A 42 -15.72 7.27 -27.70
CA GLU A 42 -15.34 6.34 -28.77
C GLU A 42 -16.46 5.35 -29.15
N GLY A 43 -17.60 5.36 -28.45
CA GLY A 43 -18.66 4.36 -28.62
C GLY A 43 -18.25 2.95 -28.18
N ARG A 44 -17.30 2.84 -27.25
CA ARG A 44 -16.74 1.57 -26.75
C ARG A 44 -17.00 1.41 -25.25
N SER A 45 -17.03 0.17 -24.79
CA SER A 45 -17.11 -0.10 -23.37
C SER A 45 -15.77 0.18 -22.69
N ALA A 46 -15.81 0.65 -21.44
CA ALA A 46 -14.62 0.70 -20.59
C ALA A 46 -14.50 -0.61 -19.81
N VAL A 47 -13.36 -1.28 -19.92
CA VAL A 47 -13.12 -2.57 -19.25
C VAL A 47 -12.26 -2.37 -18.01
N LEU A 48 -12.84 -2.61 -16.83
CA LEU A 48 -12.22 -2.33 -15.53
C LEU A 48 -11.91 -3.61 -14.76
N GLY A 49 -10.65 -3.79 -14.38
CA GLY A 49 -10.21 -4.77 -13.40
C GLY A 49 -10.34 -4.20 -11.99
N LEU A 50 -11.06 -4.88 -11.10
CA LEU A 50 -11.42 -4.38 -9.77
C LEU A 50 -10.87 -5.26 -8.64
N ALA A 51 -10.46 -4.62 -7.55
CA ALA A 51 -9.94 -5.27 -6.34
C ALA A 51 -10.96 -5.21 -5.19
N THR A 52 -10.80 -6.08 -4.20
CA THR A 52 -11.57 -6.05 -2.95
C THR A 52 -10.69 -5.61 -1.78
N GLY A 53 -11.22 -5.68 -0.56
CA GLY A 53 -10.53 -5.28 0.66
C GLY A 53 -10.75 -3.81 1.02
N SER A 54 -10.16 -3.37 2.13
CA SER A 54 -10.41 -2.04 2.70
C SER A 54 -9.83 -0.90 1.85
N THR A 55 -8.69 -1.12 1.20
CA THR A 55 -7.98 -0.11 0.42
C THR A 55 -8.81 0.51 -0.73
N PRO A 56 -9.47 -0.25 -1.62
CA PRO A 56 -10.23 0.34 -2.74
C PRO A 56 -11.57 0.96 -2.34
N VAL A 57 -12.05 0.81 -1.09
CA VAL A 57 -13.38 1.30 -0.67
C VAL A 57 -13.50 2.81 -0.83
N GLY A 58 -12.43 3.57 -0.56
CA GLY A 58 -12.41 5.02 -0.74
C GLY A 58 -12.62 5.43 -2.21
N VAL A 59 -11.88 4.79 -3.12
CA VAL A 59 -12.06 4.92 -4.58
C VAL A 59 -13.50 4.62 -4.99
N TYR A 60 -14.10 3.55 -4.47
CA TYR A 60 -15.49 3.18 -4.78
C TYR A 60 -16.51 4.21 -4.31
N ARG A 61 -16.33 4.77 -3.10
CA ARG A 61 -17.19 5.85 -2.60
C ARG A 61 -17.13 7.07 -3.51
N GLU A 62 -15.94 7.43 -4.00
CA GLU A 62 -15.80 8.54 -4.91
C GLU A 62 -16.42 8.27 -6.29
N LEU A 63 -16.28 7.06 -6.84
CA LEU A 63 -16.97 6.69 -8.09
C LEU A 63 -18.50 6.77 -7.94
N ILE A 64 -19.04 6.36 -6.79
CA ILE A 64 -20.46 6.49 -6.47
C ILE A 64 -20.87 7.97 -6.39
N ARG A 65 -20.03 8.81 -5.76
CA ARG A 65 -20.26 10.26 -5.70
C ARG A 65 -20.29 10.86 -7.10
N LEU A 66 -19.30 10.56 -7.95
CA LEU A 66 -19.22 11.00 -9.34
C LEU A 66 -20.43 10.56 -10.16
N HIS A 67 -20.95 9.36 -9.94
CA HIS A 67 -22.18 8.88 -10.59
C HIS A 67 -23.40 9.72 -10.19
N ARG A 68 -23.59 9.91 -8.88
CA ARG A 68 -24.80 10.55 -8.32
C ARG A 68 -24.83 12.05 -8.51
N GLU A 69 -23.69 12.70 -8.37
CA GLU A 69 -23.58 14.16 -8.30
C GLU A 69 -23.12 14.79 -9.63
N GLU A 70 -22.32 14.05 -10.41
CA GLU A 70 -21.70 14.57 -11.65
C GLU A 70 -22.13 13.80 -12.91
N GLY A 71 -23.05 12.84 -12.78
CA GLY A 71 -23.65 12.13 -13.91
C GLY A 71 -22.68 11.21 -14.66
N LEU A 72 -21.63 10.70 -14.00
CA LEU A 72 -20.75 9.69 -14.60
C LEU A 72 -21.55 8.41 -14.91
N ASP A 73 -21.66 8.05 -16.18
CA ASP A 73 -22.48 6.91 -16.63
C ASP A 73 -21.67 5.60 -16.66
N PHE A 74 -22.19 4.56 -16.00
CA PHE A 74 -21.58 3.22 -15.97
C PHE A 74 -22.32 2.20 -16.86
N SER A 75 -23.33 2.64 -17.63
CA SER A 75 -24.12 1.76 -18.51
C SER A 75 -23.29 1.02 -19.57
N ASN A 76 -22.13 1.57 -19.94
CA ASN A 76 -21.20 1.00 -20.91
C ASN A 76 -19.89 0.53 -20.26
N VAL A 77 -19.93 0.09 -19.00
CA VAL A 77 -18.77 -0.44 -18.27
C VAL A 77 -18.87 -1.96 -18.16
N VAL A 78 -17.74 -2.64 -18.38
CA VAL A 78 -17.55 -4.08 -18.13
C VAL A 78 -16.52 -4.24 -17.03
N THR A 79 -16.78 -5.07 -16.02
CA THR A 79 -15.92 -5.24 -14.86
C THR A 79 -15.46 -6.68 -14.68
N PHE A 80 -14.21 -6.85 -14.25
CA PHE A 80 -13.63 -8.14 -13.90
C PHE A 80 -12.93 -8.03 -12.53
N ASN A 81 -13.42 -8.76 -11.54
CA ASN A 81 -12.78 -8.84 -10.22
C ASN A 81 -11.59 -9.81 -10.21
N LEU A 82 -10.56 -9.49 -9.44
CA LEU A 82 -9.33 -10.28 -9.35
C LEU A 82 -9.57 -11.72 -8.86
N ASP A 83 -10.51 -11.94 -7.95
CA ASP A 83 -10.62 -13.20 -7.22
C ASP A 83 -11.97 -13.43 -6.55
N GLU A 84 -12.16 -14.67 -6.07
CA GLU A 84 -13.16 -15.08 -5.09
C GLU A 84 -12.63 -16.28 -4.29
N TYR A 85 -13.00 -16.39 -3.02
CA TYR A 85 -12.66 -17.55 -2.18
C TYR A 85 -13.27 -18.85 -2.72
N PHE A 86 -12.64 -19.99 -2.43
CA PHE A 86 -13.13 -21.32 -2.82
C PHE A 86 -13.00 -22.34 -1.67
N PRO A 87 -14.09 -23.06 -1.30
CA PRO A 87 -15.46 -22.80 -1.69
C PRO A 87 -16.00 -21.51 -1.05
N MET A 88 -16.94 -20.83 -1.71
CA MET A 88 -17.62 -19.66 -1.17
C MET A 88 -19.04 -19.53 -1.74
N ASP A 89 -20.02 -19.40 -0.85
CA ASP A 89 -21.39 -19.03 -1.23
C ASP A 89 -21.44 -17.52 -1.57
N PRO A 90 -21.92 -17.11 -2.76
CA PRO A 90 -22.04 -15.70 -3.12
C PRO A 90 -23.00 -14.88 -2.23
N GLY A 91 -23.86 -15.53 -1.44
CA GLY A 91 -24.68 -14.89 -0.41
C GLY A 91 -23.95 -14.62 0.92
N SER A 92 -22.79 -15.25 1.13
CA SER A 92 -21.99 -15.12 2.33
C SER A 92 -21.52 -13.68 2.54
N ILE A 93 -21.48 -13.24 3.80
CA ILE A 93 -20.97 -11.90 4.18
C ILE A 93 -19.51 -11.71 3.79
N GLN A 94 -18.72 -12.80 3.72
CA GLN A 94 -17.31 -12.77 3.35
C GLN A 94 -17.05 -12.95 1.85
N SER A 95 -18.10 -13.18 1.04
CA SER A 95 -17.92 -13.33 -0.41
C SER A 95 -17.56 -12.01 -1.06
N TYR A 96 -16.67 -12.07 -2.06
CA TYR A 96 -16.34 -10.92 -2.90
C TYR A 96 -17.48 -10.52 -3.82
N HIS A 97 -18.37 -11.45 -4.19
CA HIS A 97 -19.68 -11.14 -4.81
C HIS A 97 -20.48 -10.16 -3.97
N ARG A 98 -20.69 -10.47 -2.68
CA ARG A 98 -21.45 -9.60 -1.78
C ARG A 98 -20.71 -8.31 -1.46
N PHE A 99 -19.40 -8.38 -1.20
CA PHE A 99 -18.57 -7.19 -0.96
C PHE A 99 -18.73 -6.17 -2.10
N MET A 100 -18.57 -6.61 -3.35
CA MET A 100 -18.64 -5.72 -4.51
C MET A 100 -20.06 -5.18 -4.74
N HIS A 101 -21.07 -6.02 -4.53
CA HIS A 101 -22.46 -5.58 -4.62
C HIS A 101 -22.77 -4.48 -3.59
N GLU A 102 -22.36 -4.65 -2.34
CA GLU A 102 -22.66 -3.71 -1.25
C GLU A 102 -21.85 -2.41 -1.32
N ASN A 103 -20.57 -2.49 -1.71
CA ASN A 103 -19.66 -1.35 -1.72
C ASN A 103 -19.63 -0.58 -3.05
N LEU A 104 -20.12 -1.18 -4.15
CA LEU A 104 -20.04 -0.56 -5.48
C LEU A 104 -21.32 -0.78 -6.30
N PHE A 105 -21.60 -2.01 -6.73
CA PHE A 105 -22.51 -2.24 -7.87
C PHE A 105 -23.97 -1.87 -7.60
N ARG A 106 -24.50 -2.02 -6.37
CA ARG A 106 -25.87 -1.59 -6.06
C ARG A 106 -26.09 -0.07 -6.11
N HIS A 107 -25.01 0.69 -6.24
CA HIS A 107 -25.01 2.15 -6.22
C HIS A 107 -24.74 2.78 -7.60
N LEU A 108 -24.47 1.95 -8.62
CA LEU A 108 -24.16 2.34 -9.98
C LEU A 108 -25.16 1.71 -10.96
N ASN A 109 -25.17 2.18 -12.21
CA ASN A 109 -26.00 1.64 -13.29
C ASN A 109 -25.22 0.70 -14.24
N VAL A 110 -24.25 -0.06 -13.71
CA VAL A 110 -23.53 -1.11 -14.49
C VAL A 110 -24.52 -2.24 -14.83
N PRO A 111 -24.62 -2.67 -16.10
CA PRO A 111 -25.46 -3.82 -16.47
C PRO A 111 -24.99 -5.09 -15.74
N ARG A 112 -25.93 -5.92 -15.28
CA ARG A 112 -25.61 -7.10 -14.45
C ARG A 112 -24.77 -8.11 -15.21
N GLU A 113 -25.03 -8.27 -16.49
CA GLU A 113 -24.30 -9.13 -17.43
C GLU A 113 -22.87 -8.65 -17.70
N SER A 114 -22.56 -7.40 -17.38
CA SER A 114 -21.24 -6.79 -17.53
C SER A 114 -20.40 -6.87 -16.25
N ILE A 115 -20.89 -7.55 -15.21
CA ILE A 115 -20.19 -7.74 -13.93
C ILE A 115 -19.65 -9.17 -13.87
N HIS A 116 -18.32 -9.31 -13.87
CA HIS A 116 -17.66 -10.61 -13.84
C HIS A 116 -16.84 -10.79 -12.56
N ILE A 117 -17.26 -11.70 -11.68
CA ILE A 117 -16.52 -12.08 -10.47
C ILE A 117 -16.33 -13.61 -10.53
N PRO A 118 -15.13 -14.15 -10.23
CA PRO A 118 -14.93 -15.60 -10.17
C PRO A 118 -15.95 -16.28 -9.25
N ARG A 119 -16.30 -17.54 -9.56
CA ARG A 119 -17.35 -18.27 -8.85
C ARG A 119 -16.77 -19.24 -7.83
N GLY A 120 -16.94 -18.92 -6.55
CA GLY A 120 -16.56 -19.77 -5.43
C GLY A 120 -17.52 -20.93 -5.14
N ASP A 121 -18.71 -20.95 -5.76
CA ASP A 121 -19.79 -21.92 -5.53
C ASP A 121 -19.77 -23.12 -6.48
N LEU A 122 -18.71 -23.24 -7.30
CA LEU A 122 -18.55 -24.30 -8.28
C LEU A 122 -18.16 -25.64 -7.63
N ARG A 123 -18.45 -26.74 -8.31
CA ARG A 123 -17.79 -28.01 -8.00
C ARG A 123 -16.34 -27.93 -8.45
N ARG A 124 -15.45 -28.65 -7.76
CA ARG A 124 -14.00 -28.59 -8.03
C ARG A 124 -13.67 -28.96 -9.47
N GLU A 125 -14.38 -29.93 -10.05
CA GLU A 125 -14.17 -30.36 -11.43
C GLU A 125 -14.47 -29.26 -12.47
N GLU A 126 -15.26 -28.25 -12.11
CA GLU A 126 -15.72 -27.18 -13.00
C GLU A 126 -14.79 -25.96 -12.97
N VAL A 127 -13.88 -25.89 -11.99
CA VAL A 127 -13.05 -24.71 -11.73
C VAL A 127 -12.10 -24.40 -12.90
N GLU A 128 -11.46 -25.42 -13.48
CA GLU A 128 -10.53 -25.21 -14.60
C GLU A 128 -11.24 -24.63 -15.82
N ALA A 129 -12.37 -25.22 -16.20
CA ALA A 129 -13.20 -24.73 -17.29
C ALA A 129 -13.70 -23.31 -17.03
N HIS A 130 -14.08 -22.99 -15.77
CA HIS A 130 -14.46 -21.65 -15.38
C HIS A 130 -13.32 -20.64 -15.52
N CYS A 131 -12.10 -20.99 -15.11
CA CYS A 131 -10.93 -20.14 -15.25
C CYS A 131 -10.61 -19.82 -16.72
N VAL A 132 -10.71 -20.84 -17.60
CA VAL A 132 -10.54 -20.65 -19.05
C VAL A 132 -11.61 -19.71 -19.62
N ALA A 133 -12.88 -19.94 -19.27
CA ALA A 133 -13.98 -19.09 -19.71
C ALA A 133 -13.85 -17.65 -19.21
N TYR A 134 -13.29 -17.45 -18.01
CA TYR A 134 -13.04 -16.13 -17.44
C TYR A 134 -11.98 -15.36 -18.25
N GLU A 135 -10.89 -16.02 -18.63
CA GLU A 135 -9.86 -15.46 -19.52
C GLU A 135 -10.42 -15.15 -20.92
N GLU A 136 -11.26 -16.02 -21.47
CA GLU A 136 -11.94 -15.81 -22.75
C GLU A 136 -12.88 -14.60 -22.70
N ALA A 137 -13.63 -14.43 -21.60
CA ALA A 137 -14.49 -13.26 -21.41
C ALA A 137 -13.69 -11.95 -21.38
N ILE A 138 -12.53 -11.93 -20.71
CA ILE A 138 -11.61 -10.77 -20.73
C ILE A 138 -11.17 -10.46 -22.17
N ARG A 139 -10.78 -11.48 -22.95
CA ARG A 139 -10.37 -11.29 -24.35
C ARG A 139 -11.51 -10.81 -25.23
N ALA A 140 -12.71 -11.37 -25.04
CA ALA A 140 -13.92 -10.98 -25.78
C ALA A 140 -14.33 -9.53 -25.49
N ALA A 141 -14.08 -9.03 -24.28
CA ALA A 141 -14.27 -7.63 -23.91
C ALA A 141 -13.21 -6.68 -24.51
N GLY A 142 -12.15 -7.20 -25.15
CA GLY A 142 -11.07 -6.41 -25.73
C GLY A 142 -9.86 -6.17 -24.81
N GLY A 143 -9.77 -6.93 -23.73
CA GLY A 143 -8.75 -6.81 -22.69
C GLY A 143 -9.08 -5.74 -21.64
N ILE A 144 -8.40 -5.79 -20.50
CA ILE A 144 -8.61 -4.85 -19.38
C ILE A 144 -7.96 -3.50 -19.71
N ASP A 145 -8.74 -2.42 -19.69
CA ASP A 145 -8.22 -1.07 -19.93
C ASP A 145 -7.52 -0.51 -18.69
N PHE A 146 -8.09 -0.76 -17.51
CA PHE A 146 -7.57 -0.27 -16.24
C PHE A 146 -7.73 -1.34 -15.16
N GLN A 147 -6.64 -1.73 -14.51
CA GLN A 147 -6.62 -2.67 -13.41
C GLN A 147 -6.30 -1.95 -12.09
N LEU A 148 -7.29 -1.91 -11.19
CA LEU A 148 -7.09 -1.50 -9.81
C LEU A 148 -6.56 -2.68 -8.99
N LEU A 149 -5.50 -2.47 -8.23
CA LEU A 149 -4.88 -3.47 -7.36
C LEU A 149 -4.71 -2.92 -5.94
N GLY A 150 -4.83 -3.81 -4.96
CA GLY A 150 -4.21 -3.66 -3.64
C GLY A 150 -2.92 -4.47 -3.56
N ILE A 151 -2.24 -4.42 -2.41
CA ILE A 151 -1.08 -5.26 -2.11
C ILE A 151 -1.22 -5.93 -0.73
N GLY A 152 -1.00 -7.25 -0.69
CA GLY A 152 -0.92 -8.02 0.55
C GLY A 152 0.31 -7.70 1.39
N ARG A 153 0.36 -8.12 2.66
CA ARG A 153 1.59 -7.99 3.47
C ARG A 153 2.75 -8.81 2.91
N SER A 154 2.44 -9.95 2.27
CA SER A 154 3.41 -10.79 1.55
C SER A 154 3.81 -10.22 0.19
N GLY A 155 3.05 -9.25 -0.34
CA GLY A 155 3.31 -8.65 -1.65
C GLY A 155 2.57 -9.35 -2.79
N HIS A 156 1.59 -10.19 -2.46
CA HIS A 156 0.62 -10.69 -3.42
C HIS A 156 -0.21 -9.54 -4.03
N VAL A 157 -0.66 -9.76 -5.26
CA VAL A 157 -1.69 -8.97 -5.96
C VAL A 157 -2.80 -9.94 -6.40
N GLY A 158 -4.04 -9.63 -6.05
CA GLY A 158 -5.06 -10.68 -5.92
C GLY A 158 -4.60 -11.77 -4.94
N PHE A 159 -4.89 -13.04 -5.19
CA PHE A 159 -4.31 -14.17 -4.45
C PHE A 159 -3.06 -14.77 -5.11
N ASN A 160 -2.28 -13.98 -5.87
CA ASN A 160 -1.00 -14.46 -6.38
C ASN A 160 0.06 -14.48 -5.26
N GLU A 161 -0.02 -15.54 -4.45
CA GLU A 161 0.83 -15.81 -3.28
C GLU A 161 2.32 -15.95 -3.64
N PRO A 162 3.23 -15.84 -2.64
CA PRO A 162 4.65 -16.10 -2.83
C PRO A 162 4.93 -17.40 -3.60
N GLY A 163 5.73 -17.31 -4.66
CA GLY A 163 6.02 -18.42 -5.58
C GLY A 163 5.15 -18.42 -6.84
N SER A 164 4.16 -17.52 -6.96
CA SER A 164 3.38 -17.36 -8.18
C SER A 164 4.26 -16.93 -9.36
N GLY A 165 4.19 -17.70 -10.45
CA GLY A 165 4.96 -17.44 -11.67
C GLY A 165 4.42 -16.24 -12.45
N ARG A 166 5.32 -15.52 -13.14
CA ARG A 166 4.97 -14.39 -14.01
C ARG A 166 3.94 -14.74 -15.08
N GLU A 167 4.07 -15.93 -15.68
CA GLU A 167 3.21 -16.40 -16.78
C GLU A 167 1.90 -17.03 -16.29
N SER A 168 1.60 -16.97 -14.99
CA SER A 168 0.39 -17.56 -14.44
C SER A 168 -0.87 -16.87 -14.99
N ARG A 169 -1.87 -17.68 -15.30
CA ARG A 169 -3.22 -17.27 -15.72
C ARG A 169 -4.22 -17.50 -14.59
N THR A 170 -5.48 -17.15 -14.84
CA THR A 170 -6.58 -17.38 -13.89
C THR A 170 -6.60 -18.84 -13.47
N ARG A 171 -6.61 -19.11 -12.17
CA ARG A 171 -6.48 -20.47 -11.61
C ARG A 171 -7.03 -20.57 -10.20
N LEU A 172 -7.23 -21.81 -9.76
CA LEU A 172 -7.36 -22.14 -8.35
C LEU A 172 -5.98 -22.09 -7.67
N ILE A 173 -5.90 -21.51 -6.48
CA ILE A 173 -4.67 -21.40 -5.70
C ILE A 173 -4.95 -21.68 -4.22
N ALA A 174 -4.00 -22.30 -3.53
CA ALA A 174 -4.00 -22.43 -2.08
C ALA A 174 -3.53 -21.11 -1.44
N LEU A 175 -4.23 -20.66 -0.40
CA LEU A 175 -3.93 -19.42 0.30
C LEU A 175 -2.79 -19.63 1.31
N ASP A 176 -1.87 -18.66 1.35
CA ASP A 176 -0.77 -18.68 2.31
C ASP A 176 -1.28 -18.41 3.74
N ALA A 177 -0.57 -18.93 4.74
CA ALA A 177 -0.92 -18.73 6.15
C ALA A 177 -0.96 -17.24 6.53
N ILE A 178 -0.10 -16.39 5.95
CA ILE A 178 -0.12 -14.94 6.19
C ILE A 178 -1.41 -14.31 5.65
N THR A 179 -1.85 -14.73 4.47
CA THR A 179 -3.10 -14.24 3.85
C THR A 179 -4.32 -14.70 4.64
N ARG A 180 -4.35 -15.96 5.09
CA ARG A 180 -5.42 -16.45 5.97
C ARG A 180 -5.43 -15.71 7.31
N GLY A 181 -4.27 -15.45 7.89
CA GLY A 181 -4.14 -14.63 9.10
C GLY A 181 -4.61 -13.19 8.90
N ASP A 182 -4.38 -12.59 7.73
CA ASP A 182 -4.86 -11.25 7.38
C ASP A 182 -6.39 -11.19 7.23
N ALA A 183 -7.00 -12.26 6.72
CA ALA A 183 -8.45 -12.35 6.56
C ALA A 183 -9.18 -12.79 7.84
N ALA A 184 -8.47 -13.34 8.83
CA ALA A 184 -9.06 -14.01 10.00
C ALA A 184 -10.09 -13.15 10.76
N SER A 185 -9.88 -11.83 10.88
CA SER A 185 -10.83 -10.94 11.54
C SER A 185 -12.20 -10.91 10.82
N ASP A 186 -12.20 -10.95 9.49
CA ASP A 186 -13.41 -10.88 8.67
C ASP A 186 -14.18 -12.22 8.67
N PHE A 187 -13.47 -13.30 8.95
CA PHE A 187 -14.00 -14.66 9.03
C PHE A 187 -14.28 -15.12 10.47
N PHE A 188 -14.10 -14.25 11.47
CA PHE A 188 -14.26 -14.57 12.90
C PHE A 188 -13.35 -15.73 13.37
N GLY A 189 -12.16 -15.85 12.79
CA GLY A 189 -11.20 -16.92 13.05
C GLY A 189 -10.48 -17.35 11.77
N GLU A 190 -9.19 -17.68 11.88
CA GLU A 190 -8.40 -18.14 10.74
C GLU A 190 -8.90 -19.50 10.21
N GLU A 191 -9.40 -20.35 11.11
CA GLU A 191 -10.00 -21.65 10.83
C GLU A 191 -11.23 -21.58 9.92
N ASN A 192 -11.90 -20.43 9.88
CA ASN A 192 -13.07 -20.19 9.04
C ASN A 192 -12.70 -19.63 7.67
N VAL A 193 -11.45 -19.21 7.47
CA VAL A 193 -10.97 -18.70 6.17
C VAL A 193 -10.79 -19.88 5.21
N PRO A 194 -11.45 -19.86 4.03
CA PRO A 194 -11.27 -20.90 3.02
C PRO A 194 -9.79 -21.12 2.68
N PRO A 195 -9.37 -22.38 2.46
CA PRO A 195 -7.97 -22.70 2.21
C PRO A 195 -7.52 -22.34 0.79
N GLU A 196 -8.45 -22.10 -0.13
CA GLU A 196 -8.18 -21.84 -1.54
C GLU A 196 -9.01 -20.66 -2.05
N ALA A 197 -8.61 -20.14 -3.20
CA ALA A 197 -9.34 -19.12 -3.95
C ALA A 197 -9.13 -19.30 -5.45
N ILE A 198 -10.07 -18.79 -6.23
CA ILE A 198 -9.88 -18.59 -7.67
C ILE A 198 -9.38 -17.16 -7.86
N THR A 199 -8.29 -16.97 -8.61
CA THR A 199 -7.69 -15.66 -8.82
C THR A 199 -7.17 -15.49 -10.24
N MET A 200 -7.26 -14.28 -10.78
CA MET A 200 -6.53 -13.86 -11.97
C MET A 200 -5.04 -14.10 -11.77
N GLY A 201 -4.39 -14.62 -12.80
CA GLY A 201 -2.95 -14.83 -12.76
C GLY A 201 -2.16 -13.54 -12.94
N VAL A 202 -0.86 -13.61 -12.64
CA VAL A 202 0.06 -12.47 -12.82
C VAL A 202 0.08 -12.01 -14.28
N ALA A 203 0.10 -12.93 -15.25
CA ALA A 203 0.09 -12.57 -16.67
C ALA A 203 -1.22 -11.89 -17.07
N THR A 204 -2.34 -12.35 -16.51
CA THR A 204 -3.67 -11.74 -16.74
C THR A 204 -3.72 -10.31 -16.25
N ILE A 205 -3.15 -10.04 -15.06
CA ILE A 205 -3.01 -8.68 -14.51
C ILE A 205 -2.09 -7.82 -15.40
N LEU A 206 -0.96 -8.37 -15.84
CA LEU A 206 0.03 -7.67 -16.66
C LEU A 206 -0.44 -7.38 -18.10
N ASP A 207 -1.46 -8.09 -18.59
CA ASP A 207 -2.06 -7.85 -19.91
C ASP A 207 -2.96 -6.60 -19.92
N ALA A 208 -3.29 -6.02 -18.76
CA ALA A 208 -4.04 -4.77 -18.67
C ALA A 208 -3.31 -3.60 -19.36
N ARG A 209 -4.04 -2.62 -19.90
CA ARG A 209 -3.42 -1.46 -20.57
C ARG A 209 -2.82 -0.46 -19.58
N GLU A 210 -3.42 -0.37 -18.40
CA GLU A 210 -3.01 0.47 -17.28
C GLU A 210 -3.21 -0.29 -15.97
N ILE A 211 -2.24 -0.18 -15.07
CA ILE A 211 -2.30 -0.78 -13.74
C ILE A 211 -2.11 0.32 -12.70
N VAL A 212 -3.03 0.39 -11.75
CA VAL A 212 -2.93 1.25 -10.58
C VAL A 212 -2.97 0.39 -9.33
N LEU A 213 -1.89 0.43 -8.55
CA LEU A 213 -1.83 -0.22 -7.25
C LEU A 213 -1.94 0.83 -6.16
N VAL A 214 -2.83 0.62 -5.20
CA VAL A 214 -2.98 1.46 -4.01
C VAL A 214 -2.48 0.69 -2.79
N ALA A 215 -1.67 1.34 -1.95
CA ALA A 215 -1.27 0.80 -0.65
C ALA A 215 -1.25 1.89 0.42
N THR A 216 -1.87 1.60 1.55
CA THR A 216 -1.99 2.53 2.69
C THR A 216 -1.59 1.85 3.99
N GLY A 217 -1.03 2.62 4.92
CA GLY A 217 -0.60 2.14 6.23
C GLY A 217 0.83 1.61 6.31
N GLU A 218 1.43 1.77 7.48
CA GLU A 218 2.84 1.44 7.76
C GLU A 218 3.15 -0.05 7.57
N HIS A 219 2.19 -0.92 7.88
CA HIS A 219 2.32 -2.38 7.73
C HIS A 219 2.55 -2.84 6.28
N LYS A 220 2.37 -1.96 5.29
CA LYS A 220 2.69 -2.23 3.87
C LYS A 220 4.06 -1.69 3.44
N ALA A 221 4.73 -0.88 4.26
CA ALA A 221 5.86 -0.07 3.81
C ALA A 221 7.05 -0.91 3.30
N LEU A 222 7.43 -1.96 4.03
CA LEU A 222 8.54 -2.83 3.65
C LEU A 222 8.27 -3.56 2.32
N VAL A 223 7.06 -4.07 2.16
CA VAL A 223 6.70 -4.82 0.95
C VAL A 223 6.50 -3.91 -0.26
N VAL A 224 5.97 -2.70 -0.06
CA VAL A 224 5.92 -1.66 -1.09
C VAL A 224 7.32 -1.32 -1.57
N ARG A 225 8.26 -1.07 -0.65
CA ARG A 225 9.66 -0.82 -1.00
C ARG A 225 10.25 -1.96 -1.80
N ARG A 226 10.08 -3.22 -1.35
CA ARG A 226 10.55 -4.40 -2.08
C ARG A 226 9.93 -4.49 -3.48
N SER A 227 8.66 -4.13 -3.62
CA SER A 227 7.93 -4.18 -4.89
C SER A 227 8.41 -3.15 -5.91
N VAL A 228 8.79 -1.95 -5.46
CA VAL A 228 9.15 -0.84 -6.37
C VAL A 228 10.65 -0.61 -6.51
N GLU A 229 11.46 -0.90 -5.49
CA GLU A 229 12.93 -0.70 -5.53
C GLU A 229 13.71 -2.02 -5.66
N GLY A 230 13.11 -3.15 -5.27
CA GLY A 230 13.77 -4.45 -5.23
C GLY A 230 13.94 -5.13 -6.59
N GLU A 231 14.60 -6.28 -6.59
CA GLU A 231 14.68 -7.16 -7.76
C GLU A 231 13.36 -7.90 -8.00
N VAL A 232 13.08 -8.20 -9.27
CA VAL A 232 11.91 -8.98 -9.66
C VAL A 232 12.05 -10.41 -9.14
N HIS A 233 11.08 -10.87 -8.34
CA HIS A 233 11.14 -12.19 -7.70
C HIS A 233 9.75 -12.77 -7.46
N ALA A 234 9.60 -14.09 -7.62
CA ALA A 234 8.31 -14.80 -7.50
C ALA A 234 7.70 -14.75 -6.09
N ASP A 235 8.52 -14.59 -5.05
CA ASP A 235 8.04 -14.42 -3.67
C ASP A 235 7.19 -13.16 -3.46
N VAL A 236 7.32 -12.15 -4.34
CA VAL A 236 6.60 -10.88 -4.25
C VAL A 236 6.04 -10.59 -5.63
N ALA A 237 4.83 -11.09 -5.89
CA ALA A 237 4.18 -10.96 -7.19
C ALA A 237 4.08 -9.50 -7.66
N ALA A 238 3.90 -8.54 -6.73
CA ALA A 238 3.90 -7.11 -7.05
C ALA A 238 5.20 -6.61 -7.71
N THR A 239 6.35 -7.30 -7.55
CA THR A 239 7.58 -6.94 -8.27
C THR A 239 7.47 -7.13 -9.78
N TYR A 240 6.60 -8.03 -10.26
CA TYR A 240 6.42 -8.22 -11.70
C TYR A 240 5.81 -6.99 -12.40
N LEU A 241 5.15 -6.11 -11.64
CA LEU A 241 4.61 -4.84 -12.14
C LEU A 241 5.72 -3.89 -12.63
N GLN A 242 6.98 -4.09 -12.21
CA GLN A 242 8.14 -3.34 -12.72
C GLN A 242 8.34 -3.52 -14.23
N GLY A 243 7.90 -4.65 -14.79
CA GLY A 243 7.94 -4.92 -16.23
C GLY A 243 6.76 -4.36 -17.01
N HIS A 244 5.80 -3.69 -16.35
CA HIS A 244 4.61 -3.17 -17.01
C HIS A 244 4.82 -1.73 -17.49
N ARG A 245 4.48 -1.46 -18.76
CA ARG A 245 4.74 -0.16 -19.42
C ARG A 245 3.96 1.02 -18.82
N ASN A 246 2.85 0.75 -18.15
CA ASN A 246 1.93 1.76 -17.63
C ASN A 246 1.38 1.34 -16.26
N ALA A 247 2.27 1.14 -15.30
CA ALA A 247 1.92 0.90 -13.91
C ALA A 247 2.22 2.14 -13.07
N THR A 248 1.34 2.48 -12.12
CA THR A 248 1.58 3.54 -11.12
C THR A 248 1.17 3.04 -9.74
N ILE A 249 2.00 3.34 -8.74
CA ILE A 249 1.75 3.00 -7.34
C ILE A 249 1.34 4.25 -6.58
N TYR A 250 0.20 4.22 -5.91
CA TYR A 250 -0.31 5.28 -5.04
C TYR A 250 -0.14 4.88 -3.58
N LEU A 251 0.51 5.74 -2.81
CA LEU A 251 0.86 5.51 -1.43
C LEU A 251 0.41 6.65 -0.53
N ASP A 252 0.04 6.33 0.70
CA ASP A 252 0.06 7.30 1.79
C ASP A 252 1.50 7.46 2.36
N PRO A 253 1.76 8.45 3.23
CA PRO A 253 3.11 8.65 3.77
C PRO A 253 3.60 7.44 4.59
N SER A 254 2.68 6.71 5.22
CA SER A 254 2.97 5.56 6.06
C SER A 254 3.43 4.36 5.23
N ALA A 255 2.75 4.02 4.15
CA ALA A 255 3.16 2.97 3.20
C ALA A 255 4.41 3.37 2.41
N ALA A 256 4.69 4.65 2.27
CA ALA A 256 5.92 5.14 1.66
C ALA A 256 7.11 5.26 2.62
N ALA A 257 6.92 5.04 3.93
CA ALA A 257 7.92 5.34 4.97
C ALA A 257 9.26 4.62 4.78
N GLU A 258 9.24 3.48 4.08
CA GLU A 258 10.40 2.64 3.82
C GLU A 258 11.10 2.90 2.48
N LEU A 259 10.49 3.68 1.59
CA LEU A 259 11.13 4.05 0.32
C LEU A 259 12.43 4.78 0.58
N THR A 260 13.47 4.50 -0.20
CA THR A 260 14.81 5.05 -0.02
C THR A 260 14.77 6.58 -0.06
N ARG A 261 14.01 7.19 -0.96
CA ARG A 261 13.84 8.67 -1.02
C ARG A 261 13.10 9.28 0.18
N VAL A 262 12.39 8.47 0.96
CA VAL A 262 11.66 8.90 2.16
C VAL A 262 12.50 8.60 3.40
N ARG A 263 12.99 7.36 3.54
CA ARG A 263 13.70 6.85 4.71
C ARG A 263 15.13 7.37 4.81
N THR A 264 15.85 7.39 3.69
CA THR A 264 17.28 7.73 3.58
C THR A 264 17.57 8.59 2.35
N PRO A 265 16.93 9.77 2.21
CA PRO A 265 17.08 10.62 1.01
C PRO A 265 18.52 11.00 0.69
N TRP A 266 19.38 11.11 1.71
CA TRP A 266 20.81 11.42 1.57
C TRP A 266 21.62 10.37 0.82
N VAL A 267 21.09 9.16 0.62
CA VAL A 267 21.75 8.12 -0.19
C VAL A 267 21.57 8.38 -1.69
N LEU A 268 20.53 9.13 -2.08
CA LEU A 268 20.21 9.41 -3.49
C LEU A 268 20.94 10.63 -4.06
N GLY A 269 21.53 11.47 -3.20
CA GLY A 269 22.25 12.66 -3.64
C GLY A 269 22.23 13.79 -2.61
N GLU A 270 22.60 14.98 -3.07
CA GLU A 270 22.57 16.17 -2.24
C GLU A 270 21.13 16.58 -1.89
N MET A 271 20.94 17.00 -0.64
CA MET A 271 19.65 17.46 -0.13
C MET A 271 19.83 18.64 0.82
N GLU A 272 18.77 19.40 1.02
CA GLU A 272 18.74 20.43 2.05
C GLU A 272 18.63 19.81 3.44
N TRP A 273 19.66 20.00 4.26
CA TRP A 273 19.66 19.54 5.65
C TRP A 273 18.79 20.44 6.54
N THR A 274 17.75 19.85 7.13
CA THR A 274 16.99 20.46 8.24
C THR A 274 17.40 19.78 9.55
N GLU A 275 17.18 20.41 10.70
CA GLU A 275 17.50 19.79 12.00
C GLU A 275 16.86 18.40 12.15
N ARG A 276 15.63 18.23 11.65
CA ARG A 276 14.94 16.94 11.62
C ARG A 276 15.73 15.89 10.81
N GLU A 277 16.18 16.25 9.61
CA GLU A 277 16.91 15.32 8.74
C GLU A 277 18.32 15.01 9.26
N GLU A 278 18.98 15.97 9.91
CA GLU A 278 20.26 15.75 10.60
C GLU A 278 20.12 14.69 11.69
N VAL A 279 19.12 14.85 12.59
CA VAL A 279 18.85 13.88 13.66
C VAL A 279 18.53 12.50 13.08
N ARG A 280 17.70 12.45 12.03
CA ARG A 280 17.35 11.18 11.35
C ARG A 280 18.57 10.48 10.76
N ALA A 281 19.42 11.20 10.04
CA ALA A 281 20.60 10.65 9.40
C ALA A 281 21.61 10.10 10.42
N VAL A 282 21.87 10.84 11.50
CA VAL A 282 22.80 10.41 12.55
C VAL A 282 22.25 9.19 13.32
N LEU A 283 20.95 9.17 13.62
CA LEU A 283 20.31 8.00 14.23
C LEU A 283 20.35 6.77 13.33
N TRP A 284 20.09 6.96 12.03
CA TRP A 284 20.21 5.90 11.04
C TRP A 284 21.65 5.38 10.95
N LEU A 285 22.64 6.26 10.89
CA LEU A 285 24.06 5.90 10.81
C LEU A 285 24.51 5.13 12.06
N SER A 286 24.10 5.57 13.25
CA SER A 286 24.34 4.86 14.52
C SER A 286 23.79 3.43 14.49
N LYS A 287 22.53 3.27 14.05
CA LYS A 287 21.92 1.94 13.92
C LYS A 287 22.60 1.09 12.85
N LYS A 288 23.00 1.70 11.72
CA LYS A 288 23.63 1.01 10.59
C LYS A 288 25.02 0.47 10.93
N THR A 289 25.80 1.23 11.69
CA THR A 289 27.17 0.88 12.12
C THR A 289 27.22 0.10 13.44
N GLY A 290 26.11 0.08 14.19
CA GLY A 290 26.06 -0.48 15.55
C GLY A 290 26.82 0.36 16.60
N LYS A 291 27.25 1.57 16.24
CA LYS A 291 28.02 2.45 17.13
C LYS A 291 27.12 3.45 17.84
N PRO A 292 27.36 3.78 19.13
CA PRO A 292 26.71 4.90 19.78
C PRO A 292 26.92 6.22 19.02
N ILE A 293 25.96 7.15 19.08
CA ILE A 293 26.01 8.44 18.36
C ILE A 293 27.34 9.18 18.59
N LEU A 294 27.82 9.24 19.83
CA LEU A 294 29.05 9.96 20.19
C LEU A 294 30.33 9.30 19.63
N HIS A 295 30.25 8.04 19.19
CA HIS A 295 31.39 7.26 18.69
C HIS A 295 31.44 7.21 17.14
N LEU A 296 30.52 7.87 16.45
CA LEU A 296 30.53 7.94 14.99
C LEU A 296 31.72 8.77 14.49
N SER A 297 32.57 8.18 13.65
CA SER A 297 33.76 8.81 13.09
C SER A 297 33.45 9.54 11.77
N ALA A 298 34.36 10.41 11.32
CA ALA A 298 34.22 11.06 10.01
C ALA A 298 34.20 10.04 8.84
N ASP A 299 34.83 8.88 9.02
CA ASP A 299 34.83 7.79 8.04
C ASP A 299 33.45 7.14 7.94
N ASP A 300 32.75 6.94 9.07
CA ASP A 300 31.38 6.43 9.10
C ASP A 300 30.44 7.32 8.26
N TYR A 301 30.55 8.64 8.42
CA TYR A 301 29.76 9.58 7.60
C TYR A 301 30.11 9.49 6.11
N ARG A 302 31.40 9.35 5.77
CA ARG A 302 31.88 9.33 4.39
C ARG A 302 31.46 8.05 3.65
N GLU A 303 31.61 6.89 4.29
CA GLU A 303 31.25 5.58 3.72
C GLU A 303 29.74 5.40 3.51
N HIS A 304 28.92 6.23 4.16
CA HIS A 304 27.46 6.17 4.11
C HIS A 304 26.81 7.40 3.47
N HIS A 305 27.52 8.09 2.57
CA HIS A 305 27.00 9.20 1.75
C HIS A 305 26.55 10.45 2.55
N LEU A 306 27.08 10.64 3.77
CA LEU A 306 26.76 11.77 4.64
C LEU A 306 27.88 12.83 4.71
N SER A 307 28.82 12.81 3.78
CA SER A 307 29.91 13.81 3.71
C SER A 307 29.40 15.25 3.63
N SER A 308 28.29 15.48 2.91
CA SER A 308 27.67 16.81 2.77
C SER A 308 27.15 17.35 4.10
N LEU A 309 26.62 16.48 4.96
CA LEU A 309 26.15 16.82 6.29
C LEU A 309 27.29 17.30 7.20
N VAL A 310 28.40 16.54 7.22
CA VAL A 310 29.57 16.91 8.02
C VAL A 310 30.16 18.24 7.52
N ARG A 311 30.31 18.41 6.21
CA ARG A 311 30.84 19.65 5.61
C ARG A 311 30.04 20.89 6.02
N ARG A 312 28.71 20.80 6.15
CA ARG A 312 27.85 21.93 6.56
C ARG A 312 28.02 22.30 8.03
N ARG A 313 28.26 21.32 8.91
CA ARG A 313 28.25 21.50 10.36
C ARG A 313 29.63 21.53 11.00
N GLY A 314 30.69 21.38 10.22
CA GLY A 314 32.08 21.43 10.69
C GLY A 314 32.64 20.02 10.84
N MET A 315 32.71 19.53 12.09
CA MET A 315 33.28 18.22 12.41
C MET A 315 32.21 17.21 12.84
N ALA A 316 32.45 15.92 12.56
CA ALA A 316 31.57 14.83 12.97
C ALA A 316 31.27 14.84 14.47
N GLY A 317 32.27 15.13 15.31
CA GLY A 317 32.09 15.22 16.77
C GLY A 317 31.11 16.30 17.22
N GLU A 318 31.13 17.48 16.59
CA GLU A 318 30.20 18.58 16.93
C GLU A 318 28.76 18.23 16.55
N LEU A 319 28.59 17.60 15.38
CA LEU A 319 27.29 17.11 14.93
C LEU A 319 26.75 16.02 15.86
N ASN A 320 27.58 15.02 16.20
CA ASN A 320 27.24 13.95 17.14
C ASN A 320 26.77 14.53 18.48
N GLY A 321 27.56 15.47 19.04
CA GLY A 321 27.25 16.13 20.30
C GLY A 321 25.93 16.91 20.26
N ARG A 322 25.67 17.64 19.17
CA ARG A 322 24.40 18.36 18.98
C ARG A 322 23.21 17.42 18.96
N VAL A 323 23.26 16.37 18.14
CA VAL A 323 22.16 15.39 18.02
C VAL A 323 21.94 14.68 19.36
N PHE A 324 23.01 14.22 20.01
CA PHE A 324 22.94 13.55 21.30
C PHE A 324 22.29 14.44 22.37
N ASN A 325 22.78 15.68 22.51
CA ASN A 325 22.25 16.63 23.49
C ASN A 325 20.78 16.97 23.20
N GLY A 326 20.41 17.13 21.93
CA GLY A 326 19.02 17.35 21.53
C GLY A 326 18.08 16.20 21.88
N LEU A 327 18.55 14.94 21.78
CA LEU A 327 17.78 13.76 22.17
C LEU A 327 17.65 13.66 23.70
N ILE A 328 18.75 13.81 24.43
CA ILE A 328 18.75 13.74 25.90
C ILE A 328 17.91 14.86 26.53
N ALA A 329 17.90 16.06 25.93
CA ALA A 329 17.07 17.17 26.40
C ALA A 329 15.56 16.87 26.37
N LYS A 330 15.10 15.95 25.51
CA LYS A 330 13.70 15.51 25.43
C LYS A 330 13.32 14.55 26.56
N VAL A 331 14.29 13.88 27.19
CA VAL A 331 14.06 13.01 28.34
C VAL A 331 13.91 13.87 29.60
N ARG A 332 12.67 14.03 30.07
CA ARG A 332 12.37 14.77 31.30
C ARG A 332 12.24 13.82 32.48
N GLY A 333 13.12 13.99 33.47
CA GLY A 333 12.98 13.37 34.78
C GLY A 333 11.89 14.05 35.62
N LYS A 334 11.56 13.46 36.77
CA LYS A 334 10.52 13.96 37.70
C LYS A 334 10.65 15.47 37.98
N SER A 335 11.88 15.94 38.22
CA SER A 335 12.17 17.35 38.52
C SER A 335 11.86 18.34 37.40
N LYS A 336 11.59 17.88 36.17
CA LYS A 336 11.27 18.71 35.01
C LYS A 336 9.84 18.47 34.48
N LEU A 337 9.02 17.71 35.21
CA LEU A 337 7.61 17.52 34.86
C LEU A 337 6.80 18.78 35.24
N PRO A 338 5.76 19.14 34.47
CA PRO A 338 4.81 20.17 34.88
C PRO A 338 4.21 19.84 36.25
N VAL A 339 3.80 20.84 37.03
CA VAL A 339 3.15 20.68 38.34
C VAL A 339 1.86 21.47 38.32
N GLY A 340 0.76 20.88 38.82
CA GLY A 340 -0.54 21.54 38.90
C GLY A 340 -1.19 21.83 37.54
N HIS A 341 -0.80 21.12 36.49
CA HIS A 341 -1.38 21.24 35.16
C HIS A 341 -2.21 20.00 34.82
N ARG A 342 -3.38 20.23 34.20
CA ARG A 342 -4.16 19.15 33.58
C ARG A 342 -3.46 18.68 32.32
N ILE A 343 -3.12 17.40 32.24
CA ILE A 343 -2.38 16.79 31.13
C ILE A 343 -3.25 15.70 30.51
N VAL A 344 -3.42 15.74 29.18
CA VAL A 344 -4.07 14.68 28.41
C VAL A 344 -2.98 13.80 27.80
N VAL A 345 -3.06 12.49 28.05
CA VAL A 345 -2.13 11.50 27.51
C VAL A 345 -2.83 10.77 26.37
N PHE A 346 -2.28 10.88 25.17
CA PHE A 346 -2.75 10.13 24.01
C PHE A 346 -1.97 8.82 23.92
N SER A 347 -2.69 7.69 23.85
CA SER A 347 -2.07 6.41 23.50
C SER A 347 -2.08 6.24 21.98
N PRO A 348 -0.94 5.92 21.34
CA PRO A 348 -0.90 5.71 19.90
C PRO A 348 -1.56 4.38 19.47
N HIS A 349 -1.70 3.43 20.38
CA HIS A 349 -2.39 2.15 20.20
C HIS A 349 -3.16 1.80 21.48
N PRO A 350 -4.31 1.09 21.44
CA PRO A 350 -5.01 0.65 22.64
C PRO A 350 -4.08 -0.07 23.61
N ASP A 351 -3.36 -1.11 23.19
CA ASP A 351 -2.47 -1.89 24.08
C ASP A 351 -1.33 -1.09 24.76
N ASP A 352 -0.96 0.07 24.21
CA ASP A 352 0.06 0.95 24.79
C ASP A 352 -0.43 1.66 26.05
N ASP A 353 -1.75 1.75 26.28
CA ASP A 353 -2.31 2.40 27.48
C ASP A 353 -1.94 1.62 28.75
N VAL A 354 -1.97 0.29 28.70
CA VAL A 354 -1.60 -0.63 29.79
C VAL A 354 -0.10 -0.86 29.85
N ILE A 355 0.55 -1.09 28.71
CA ILE A 355 1.97 -1.55 28.66
C ILE A 355 2.96 -0.39 28.80
N SER A 356 2.69 0.73 28.12
CA SER A 356 3.67 1.80 27.90
C SER A 356 3.34 3.08 28.68
N MET A 357 2.05 3.43 28.78
CA MET A 357 1.62 4.70 29.38
C MET A 357 1.55 4.66 30.92
N GLY A 358 1.43 3.48 31.54
CA GLY A 358 1.39 3.34 33.00
C GLY A 358 2.57 3.99 33.73
N GLY A 359 3.77 3.93 33.15
CA GLY A 359 4.96 4.60 33.69
C GLY A 359 4.89 6.13 33.64
N ILE A 360 4.28 6.69 32.58
CA ILE A 360 4.07 8.14 32.44
C ILE A 360 3.01 8.61 33.43
N LEU A 361 1.87 7.91 33.48
CA LEU A 361 0.76 8.21 34.39
C LEU A 361 1.23 8.20 35.85
N ARG A 362 1.95 7.15 36.26
CA ARG A 362 2.54 7.05 37.60
C ARG A 362 3.44 8.24 37.92
N LYS A 363 4.31 8.65 36.99
CA LYS A 363 5.19 9.81 37.20
C LYS A 363 4.42 11.12 37.33
N LEU A 364 3.34 11.31 36.57
CA LEU A 364 2.48 12.49 36.67
C LEU A 364 1.78 12.55 38.03
N THR A 365 1.25 11.42 38.52
CA THR A 365 0.67 11.30 39.87
C THR A 365 1.70 11.56 40.96
N GLU A 366 2.88 10.93 40.88
CA GLU A 366 3.98 11.15 41.85
C GLU A 366 4.51 12.59 41.86
N ASN A 367 4.25 13.36 40.80
CA ASN A 367 4.59 14.78 40.69
C ASN A 367 3.46 15.72 41.11
N GLY A 368 2.30 15.20 41.53
CA GLY A 368 1.15 15.99 41.98
C GLY A 368 0.50 16.82 40.88
N ASN A 369 0.48 16.31 39.64
CA ASN A 369 -0.30 16.93 38.55
C ASN A 369 -1.80 16.77 38.73
#